data_AF-A0A7Y7CUE6-F1
#
_entry.id   AF-A0A7Y7CUE6-F1
#
_cell.length_a   1.000
_cell.length_b   1.000
_cell.length_c   1.000
_cell.angle_alpha   90.00
_cell.angle_beta   90.00
_cell.angle_gamma   90.00
#
_symmetry.space_group_name_H-M   'P 1'
#
loop_
_entity.id
_entity.type
_entity.pdbx_description
1 polymer ?
#
loop_
_entity_poly.entity_id
_entity_poly.type
_entity_poly.pdbx_seq_one_letter_code
_entity_poly.pdbx_strand_id
1 'polypeptide(L)'
;MTISILSSHTTGRAITVCFVMSVSLNLSFAQQTSDFRYKTIGDFLTLEAHESTENFEFSIRQYEQNCLDNSDGGSNSVRCFLSHPAWDRELNIYYQRLMQKLNEGDKLLLRNSQRDWIKMRDSSIALHSSLLKNKYPDSGSMYVAMRANDSDQRSSSMTRERALTLKSWYESIVGQNERNIELKVQDGKFVTKNGIVPVGCLAQLKTELNGDNSIAAIYLQRPSLRGCMDANYTYPGGDVDSISYNVIGPSVSDTFSVDVCETVDGSLGKYCDRILVKFTQREYRVGESVKLVLSLEKLGQSK
;
A
#
# COMPACT_ATOMS: atom_id res chain seq x y z
N MET A 1 16.87 63.25 -31.20
CA MET A 1 17.22 64.54 -31.82
C MET A 1 17.42 65.54 -30.69
N THR A 2 18.65 65.59 -30.19
CA THR A 2 19.12 66.52 -29.16
C THR A 2 20.65 66.44 -29.25
N ILE A 3 21.25 67.54 -29.70
CA ILE A 3 22.67 67.66 -30.03
C ILE A 3 23.33 68.43 -28.89
N SER A 4 24.38 67.85 -28.30
CA SER A 4 25.33 68.59 -27.45
C SER A 4 26.72 68.39 -28.03
N ILE A 5 27.35 69.51 -28.36
CA ILE A 5 28.63 69.66 -29.06
C ILE A 5 29.76 69.54 -28.03
N LEU A 6 30.73 68.66 -28.27
CA LEU A 6 32.03 68.69 -27.59
C LEU A 6 33.10 69.20 -28.56
N SER A 7 33.79 70.25 -28.12
CA SER A 7 34.88 70.91 -28.82
C SER A 7 36.14 70.05 -28.90
N SER A 8 36.79 70.15 -30.04
CA SER A 8 38.00 69.47 -30.50
C SER A 8 39.30 69.96 -29.85
N HIS A 9 40.26 69.04 -29.71
CA HIS A 9 41.67 69.31 -30.02
C HIS A 9 42.31 68.07 -30.68
N THR A 10 42.73 68.27 -31.94
CA THR A 10 43.88 67.73 -32.70
C THR A 10 44.72 66.63 -32.02
N THR A 11 45.05 65.50 -32.65
CA THR A 11 45.90 65.36 -33.85
C THR A 11 45.71 63.99 -34.52
N GLY A 12 45.90 63.95 -35.85
CA GLY A 12 45.54 62.83 -36.71
C GLY A 12 46.42 61.59 -36.65
N ARG A 13 45.82 60.48 -37.08
CA ARG A 13 46.46 59.39 -37.82
C ARG A 13 45.37 58.58 -38.52
N ALA A 14 45.57 58.36 -39.81
CA ALA A 14 44.70 57.58 -40.68
C ALA A 14 44.57 56.14 -40.15
N ILE A 15 43.34 55.68 -39.95
CA ILE A 15 43.04 54.27 -39.68
C ILE A 15 41.95 53.83 -40.65
N THR A 16 42.36 52.89 -41.49
CA THR A 16 41.62 52.00 -42.37
C THR A 16 40.16 51.79 -42.00
N VAL A 17 39.27 52.09 -42.94
CA VAL A 17 37.84 51.75 -42.89
C VAL A 17 37.70 50.22 -43.02
N CYS A 18 37.52 49.54 -41.90
CA CYS A 18 37.04 48.15 -41.88
C CYS A 18 35.51 48.17 -41.88
N PHE A 19 34.91 47.78 -43.00
CA PHE A 19 33.47 47.60 -43.12
C PHE A 19 33.08 46.30 -42.41
N VAL A 20 32.79 46.37 -41.11
CA VAL A 20 32.23 45.24 -40.36
C VAL A 20 30.71 45.27 -40.57
N MET A 21 30.21 44.44 -41.48
CA MET A 21 28.78 44.12 -41.53
C MET A 21 28.38 43.42 -40.22
N SER A 22 27.79 44.17 -39.30
CA SER A 22 27.14 43.60 -38.12
C SER A 22 25.82 42.98 -38.57
N VAL A 23 25.83 41.66 -38.78
CA VAL A 23 24.59 40.88 -38.85
C VAL A 23 24.08 40.75 -37.43
N SER A 24 23.14 41.63 -37.06
CA SER A 24 22.41 41.52 -35.80
C SER A 24 21.49 40.30 -35.86
N LEU A 25 22.00 39.13 -35.47
CA LEU A 25 21.16 37.99 -35.12
C LEU A 25 20.38 38.38 -33.85
N ASN A 26 19.19 38.94 -34.04
CA ASN A 26 18.18 39.00 -33.01
C ASN A 26 17.72 37.56 -32.74
N LEU A 27 18.45 36.84 -31.88
CA LEU A 27 17.86 35.70 -31.18
C LEU A 27 16.83 36.27 -30.21
N SER A 28 15.59 36.38 -30.68
CA SER A 28 14.43 36.46 -29.82
C SER A 28 14.35 35.14 -29.05
N PHE A 29 14.95 35.08 -27.86
CA PHE A 29 14.57 34.09 -26.87
C PHE A 29 13.11 34.39 -26.50
N ALA A 30 12.18 33.71 -27.17
CA ALA A 30 10.84 33.56 -26.65
C ALA A 30 10.98 32.80 -25.33
N GLN A 31 10.99 33.53 -24.21
CA GLN A 31 10.85 32.95 -22.88
C GLN A 31 9.51 32.23 -22.87
N GLN A 32 9.55 30.91 -23.03
CA GLN A 32 8.40 30.05 -22.83
C GLN A 32 8.12 30.06 -21.32
N THR A 33 7.28 30.98 -20.88
CA THR A 33 6.76 30.97 -19.51
C THR A 33 5.80 29.79 -19.40
N SER A 34 6.31 28.61 -19.06
CA SER A 34 5.43 27.54 -18.57
C SER A 34 4.88 28.01 -17.23
N ASP A 35 3.62 28.43 -17.20
CA ASP A 35 2.92 28.76 -15.96
C ASP A 35 2.97 27.55 -15.02
N PHE A 36 3.49 27.73 -13.81
CA PHE A 36 3.64 26.64 -12.85
C PHE A 36 2.25 26.14 -12.45
N ARG A 37 1.97 24.86 -12.73
CA ARG A 37 0.68 24.26 -12.38
C ARG A 37 0.64 23.86 -10.90
N TYR A 38 -0.08 24.65 -10.11
CA TYR A 38 -0.45 24.28 -8.74
C TYR A 38 -1.29 23.00 -8.73
N LYS A 39 -0.89 22.07 -7.87
CA LYS A 39 -1.66 20.86 -7.58
C LYS A 39 -2.61 21.09 -6.42
N THR A 40 -3.75 20.44 -6.49
CA THR A 40 -4.64 20.21 -5.37
C THR A 40 -4.39 18.82 -4.81
N ILE A 41 -4.94 18.52 -3.65
CA ILE A 41 -4.85 17.18 -3.05
C ILE A 41 -5.39 16.08 -3.98
N GLY A 42 -6.36 16.37 -4.85
CA GLY A 42 -6.86 15.40 -5.83
C GLY A 42 -5.83 14.93 -6.87
N ASP A 43 -4.76 15.71 -7.09
CA ASP A 43 -3.72 15.40 -8.07
C ASP A 43 -2.63 14.45 -7.53
N PHE A 44 -2.66 14.10 -6.24
CA PHE A 44 -1.69 13.21 -5.60
C PHE A 44 -2.22 11.78 -5.53
N LEU A 45 -1.32 10.82 -5.74
CA LEU A 45 -1.61 9.41 -5.44
C LEU A 45 -1.92 9.23 -3.94
N THR A 46 -2.73 8.23 -3.60
CA THR A 46 -3.06 7.88 -2.21
C THR A 46 -1.91 7.16 -1.54
N LEU A 47 -1.97 7.00 -0.21
CA LEU A 47 -0.94 6.29 0.55
C LEU A 47 -0.76 4.84 0.07
N GLU A 48 -1.86 4.17 -0.28
CA GLU A 48 -1.85 2.77 -0.76
C GLU A 48 -1.17 2.58 -2.12
N ALA A 49 -1.10 3.64 -2.94
CA ALA A 49 -0.43 3.59 -4.24
C ALA A 49 1.10 3.74 -4.13
N HIS A 50 1.64 3.92 -2.92
CA HIS A 50 3.08 4.00 -2.65
C HIS A 50 3.56 2.75 -1.91
N GLU A 51 4.83 2.39 -2.12
CA GLU A 51 5.47 1.25 -1.44
C GLU A 51 5.56 1.42 0.07
N SER A 52 5.65 2.67 0.54
CA SER A 52 5.83 2.99 1.96
C SER A 52 5.25 4.36 2.32
N THR A 53 5.06 4.57 3.63
CA THR A 53 4.68 5.87 4.20
C THR A 53 5.72 6.94 3.86
N GLU A 54 7.00 6.58 3.88
CA GLU A 54 8.12 7.47 3.57
C GLU A 54 8.07 7.92 2.11
N ASN A 55 7.73 7.02 1.17
CA ASN A 55 7.60 7.35 -0.24
C ASN A 55 6.40 8.28 -0.50
N PHE A 56 5.27 8.07 0.19
CA PHE A 56 4.13 8.97 0.14
C PHE A 56 4.51 10.38 0.64
N GLU A 57 5.13 10.49 1.80
CA GLU A 57 5.58 11.78 2.36
C GLU A 57 6.64 12.45 1.49
N PHE A 58 7.55 11.67 0.91
CA PHE A 58 8.54 12.16 -0.03
C PHE A 58 7.89 12.77 -1.27
N SER A 59 6.85 12.14 -1.83
CA SER A 59 6.12 12.69 -2.98
C SER A 59 5.52 14.08 -2.71
N ILE A 60 5.01 14.29 -1.49
CA ILE A 60 4.43 15.57 -1.06
C ILE A 60 5.54 16.60 -0.88
N ARG A 61 6.62 16.26 -0.18
CA ARG A 61 7.78 17.16 0.03
C ARG A 61 8.44 17.58 -1.29
N GLN A 62 8.53 16.67 -2.26
CA GLN A 62 9.05 16.99 -3.59
C GLN A 62 8.17 18.00 -4.32
N TYR A 63 6.85 17.85 -4.25
CA TYR A 63 5.94 18.85 -4.78
C TYR A 63 6.05 20.18 -4.03
N GLU A 64 6.07 20.15 -2.70
CA GLU A 64 6.14 21.34 -1.86
C GLU A 64 7.38 22.16 -2.22
N GLN A 65 8.56 21.54 -2.29
CA GLN A 65 9.79 22.21 -2.68
C GLN A 65 9.68 22.85 -4.07
N ASN A 66 9.24 22.08 -5.07
CA ASN A 66 9.04 22.58 -6.42
C ASN A 66 8.04 23.75 -6.46
N CYS A 67 6.96 23.66 -5.68
CA CYS A 67 5.97 24.72 -5.57
C CYS A 67 6.57 25.98 -4.94
N LEU A 68 7.37 25.85 -3.88
CA LEU A 68 8.04 26.98 -3.23
C LEU A 68 8.98 27.70 -4.21
N ASP A 69 9.78 26.95 -4.95
CA ASP A 69 10.73 27.45 -5.96
C ASP A 69 10.04 28.24 -7.09
N ASN A 70 8.74 27.97 -7.32
CA ASN A 70 7.94 28.61 -8.38
C ASN A 70 6.81 29.51 -7.83
N SER A 71 6.79 29.81 -6.53
CA SER A 71 5.68 30.54 -5.88
C SER A 71 5.85 32.06 -5.84
N ASP A 72 6.99 32.60 -6.27
CA ASP A 72 7.41 34.00 -6.03
C ASP A 72 7.54 34.39 -4.54
N GLY A 73 7.42 33.41 -3.62
CA GLY A 73 7.62 33.59 -2.19
C GLY A 73 6.46 34.25 -1.43
N GLY A 74 6.68 34.47 -0.13
CA GLY A 74 5.74 35.18 0.74
C GLY A 74 4.37 34.52 0.82
N SER A 75 3.29 35.30 0.74
CA SER A 75 1.92 34.79 0.87
C SER A 75 1.53 33.81 -0.24
N ASN A 76 2.18 33.87 -1.39
CA ASN A 76 1.94 32.94 -2.49
C ASN A 76 2.45 31.52 -2.18
N SER A 77 3.41 31.38 -1.27
CA SER A 77 3.94 30.08 -0.84
C SER A 77 2.94 29.29 0.02
N VAL A 78 1.92 29.93 0.59
CA VAL A 78 0.94 29.27 1.50
C VAL A 78 0.24 28.09 0.83
N ARG A 79 -0.04 28.18 -0.47
CA ARG A 79 -0.71 27.11 -1.25
C ARG A 79 0.17 25.88 -1.51
N CYS A 80 1.47 25.95 -1.21
CA CYS A 80 2.41 24.84 -1.39
C CYS A 80 2.35 23.83 -0.23
N PHE A 81 1.89 24.26 0.94
CA PHE A 81 1.82 23.43 2.15
C PHE A 81 0.58 22.52 2.09
N LEU A 82 0.80 21.30 1.63
CA LEU A 82 -0.24 20.31 1.36
C LEU A 82 -0.15 19.08 2.26
N SER A 83 0.75 19.06 3.25
CA SER A 83 0.97 17.89 4.10
C SER A 83 -0.24 17.59 4.96
N HIS A 84 -0.81 18.59 5.65
CA HIS A 84 -1.99 18.38 6.48
C HIS A 84 -3.21 17.95 5.66
N PRO A 85 -3.58 18.62 4.55
CA PRO A 85 -4.69 18.18 3.70
C PRO A 85 -4.48 16.79 3.06
N ALA A 86 -3.25 16.43 2.70
CA ALA A 86 -2.95 15.10 2.18
C ALA A 86 -3.21 14.03 3.25
N TRP A 87 -2.74 14.24 4.48
CA TRP A 87 -3.01 13.32 5.59
C TRP A 87 -4.48 13.28 6.00
N ASP A 88 -5.21 14.40 5.94
CA ASP A 88 -6.66 14.43 6.22
C ASP A 88 -7.44 13.61 5.17
N ARG A 89 -7.02 13.64 3.90
CA ARG A 89 -7.58 12.76 2.87
C ARG A 89 -7.37 11.29 3.22
N GLU A 90 -6.15 10.88 3.56
CA GLU A 90 -5.87 9.48 3.90
C GLU A 90 -6.64 9.04 5.16
N LEU A 91 -6.72 9.90 6.17
CA LEU A 91 -7.55 9.67 7.35
C LEU A 91 -9.00 9.37 6.95
N ASN A 92 -9.59 10.21 6.11
CA ASN A 92 -10.98 10.05 5.66
C ASN A 92 -11.16 8.76 4.85
N ILE A 93 -10.20 8.39 4.00
CA ILE A 93 -10.22 7.11 3.27
C ILE A 93 -10.32 5.93 4.24
N TYR A 94 -9.43 5.84 5.23
CA TYR A 94 -9.42 4.71 6.17
C TYR A 94 -10.60 4.74 7.14
N TYR A 95 -11.07 5.92 7.54
CA TYR A 95 -12.30 6.07 8.31
C TYR A 95 -13.51 5.47 7.57
N GLN A 96 -13.70 5.83 6.30
CA GLN A 96 -14.81 5.32 5.49
C GLN A 96 -14.70 3.81 5.26
N ARG A 97 -13.48 3.31 4.99
CA ARG A 97 -13.21 1.88 4.84
C ARG A 97 -13.55 1.08 6.11
N LEU A 98 -13.17 1.57 7.28
CA LEU A 98 -13.58 0.96 8.55
C LEU A 98 -15.10 0.98 8.72
N MET A 99 -15.74 2.13 8.47
CA MET A 99 -17.19 2.26 8.56
C MET A 99 -17.93 1.26 7.66
N GLN A 100 -17.38 0.87 6.51
CA GLN A 100 -17.97 -0.15 5.64
C GLN A 100 -17.86 -1.57 6.18
N LYS A 101 -16.88 -1.86 7.04
CA LYS A 101 -16.58 -3.23 7.51
C LYS A 101 -17.12 -3.54 8.92
N LEU A 102 -17.33 -2.53 9.74
CA LEU A 102 -17.75 -2.70 11.14
C LEU A 102 -19.25 -3.00 11.29
N ASN A 103 -19.63 -3.69 12.36
CA ASN A 103 -21.03 -3.82 12.78
C ASN A 103 -21.56 -2.50 13.38
N GLU A 104 -22.87 -2.39 13.64
CA GLU A 104 -23.46 -1.13 14.12
C GLU A 104 -22.95 -0.66 15.48
N GLY A 105 -22.62 -1.58 16.40
CA GLY A 105 -22.03 -1.25 17.69
C GLY A 105 -20.64 -0.63 17.54
N ASP A 106 -19.78 -1.27 16.75
CA ASP A 106 -18.41 -0.80 16.50
C ASP A 106 -18.38 0.49 15.67
N LYS A 107 -19.33 0.67 14.73
CA LYS A 107 -19.53 1.94 14.01
C LYS A 107 -19.83 3.09 14.97
N LEU A 108 -20.64 2.84 16.02
CA LEU A 108 -20.92 3.86 17.04
C LEU A 108 -19.66 4.23 17.82
N LEU A 109 -18.87 3.22 18.24
CA LEU A 109 -17.59 3.43 18.92
C LEU A 109 -16.60 4.22 18.06
N LEU A 110 -16.45 3.85 16.78
CA LEU A 110 -15.57 4.56 15.84
C LEU A 110 -16.02 6.02 15.63
N ARG A 111 -17.32 6.27 15.47
CA ARG A 111 -17.87 7.63 15.34
C ARG A 111 -17.57 8.49 16.56
N ASN A 112 -17.77 7.96 17.76
CA ASN A 112 -17.51 8.69 19.00
C ASN A 112 -16.01 8.97 19.18
N SER A 113 -15.17 7.94 18.99
CA SER A 113 -13.71 8.10 19.00
C SER A 113 -13.23 9.17 18.02
N GLN A 114 -13.78 9.19 16.81
CA GLN A 114 -13.40 10.16 15.79
C GLN A 114 -13.83 11.59 16.14
N ARG A 115 -15.03 11.78 16.71
CA ARG A 115 -15.51 13.10 17.17
C ARG A 115 -14.65 13.66 18.30
N ASP A 116 -14.28 12.82 19.26
CA ASP A 116 -13.46 13.26 20.39
C ASP A 116 -12.03 13.58 19.95
N TRP A 117 -11.49 12.80 19.01
CA TRP A 117 -10.21 13.12 18.38
C TRP A 117 -10.23 14.47 17.63
N ILE A 118 -11.30 14.76 16.87
CA ILE A 118 -11.45 16.06 16.18
C ILE A 118 -11.44 17.22 17.18
N LYS A 119 -12.20 17.13 18.28
CA LYS A 119 -12.22 18.16 19.34
C LYS A 119 -10.83 18.39 19.92
N MET A 120 -10.10 17.32 20.22
CA MET A 120 -8.72 17.39 20.73
C MET A 120 -7.77 18.03 19.69
N ARG A 121 -7.84 17.59 18.43
CA ARG A 121 -7.03 18.13 17.33
C ARG A 121 -7.27 19.62 17.16
N ASP A 122 -8.52 20.03 17.03
CA ASP A 122 -8.88 21.43 16.75
C ASP A 122 -8.48 22.35 17.92
N SER A 123 -8.65 21.88 19.16
CA SER A 123 -8.16 22.60 20.35
C SER A 123 -6.62 22.74 20.35
N SER A 124 -5.91 21.69 19.93
CA SER A 124 -4.44 21.71 19.82
C SER A 124 -3.95 22.65 18.72
N ILE A 125 -4.62 22.66 17.56
CA ILE A 125 -4.33 23.57 16.45
C ILE A 125 -4.61 25.02 16.85
N ALA A 126 -5.69 25.28 17.58
CA ALA A 126 -6.01 26.63 18.07
C ALA A 126 -4.94 27.16 19.03
N LEU A 127 -4.50 26.34 19.98
CA LEU A 127 -3.38 26.68 20.86
C LEU A 127 -2.11 26.93 20.06
N HIS A 128 -1.75 26.01 19.15
CA HIS A 128 -0.55 26.15 18.33
C HIS A 128 -0.57 27.43 17.48
N SER A 129 -1.71 27.74 16.86
CA SER A 129 -1.92 28.96 16.09
C SER A 129 -1.71 30.21 16.95
N SER A 130 -2.15 30.20 18.21
CA SER A 130 -1.89 31.28 19.17
C SER A 130 -0.40 31.42 19.48
N LEU A 131 0.30 30.31 19.71
CA LEU A 131 1.76 30.32 19.95
C LEU A 131 2.55 30.85 18.74
N LEU A 132 2.12 30.54 17.51
CA LEU A 132 2.78 31.05 16.31
C LEU A 132 2.63 32.56 16.12
N LYS A 133 1.54 33.17 16.62
CA LYS A 133 1.40 34.64 16.65
C LYS A 133 2.44 35.30 17.56
N ASN A 134 2.84 34.62 18.64
CA ASN A 134 3.90 35.11 19.53
C ASN A 134 5.30 34.93 18.91
N LYS A 135 5.45 33.96 17.99
CA LYS A 135 6.72 33.66 17.31
C LYS A 135 6.99 34.58 16.11
N TYR A 136 5.95 34.95 15.36
CA TYR A 136 6.07 35.67 14.10
C TYR A 136 5.30 36.99 14.11
N PRO A 137 5.89 38.11 13.64
CA PRO A 137 5.17 39.36 13.43
C PRO A 137 3.90 39.19 12.59
N ASP A 138 2.90 40.02 12.87
CA ASP A 138 1.61 40.00 12.13
C ASP A 138 1.68 40.68 10.75
N SER A 139 2.79 41.35 10.43
CA SER A 139 3.02 41.99 9.14
C SER A 139 4.21 41.35 8.42
N GLY A 140 4.14 41.31 7.08
CA GLY A 140 5.19 40.76 6.21
C GLY A 140 4.82 39.41 5.60
N SER A 141 4.81 39.35 4.27
CA SER A 141 4.42 38.16 3.50
C SER A 141 5.29 36.94 3.77
N MET A 142 6.59 37.15 4.08
CA MET A 142 7.51 36.10 4.50
C MET A 142 7.05 35.43 5.80
N TYR A 143 6.63 36.20 6.81
CA TYR A 143 6.16 35.65 8.08
C TYR A 143 4.84 34.92 7.95
N VAL A 144 3.98 35.32 7.01
CA VAL A 144 2.77 34.55 6.64
C VAL A 144 3.16 33.16 6.10
N ALA A 145 4.15 33.08 5.21
CA ALA A 145 4.65 31.82 4.68
C ALA A 145 5.22 30.91 5.78
N MET A 146 6.08 31.47 6.65
CA MET A 146 6.69 30.73 7.77
C MET A 146 5.64 30.21 8.75
N ARG A 147 4.65 31.05 9.10
CA ARG A 147 3.54 30.66 9.98
C ARG A 147 2.69 29.55 9.36
N ALA A 148 2.44 29.61 8.05
CA ALA A 148 1.68 28.58 7.34
C ALA A 148 2.45 27.24 7.29
N ASN A 149 3.75 27.25 6.99
CA ASN A 149 4.60 26.07 7.01
C ASN A 149 4.61 25.40 8.39
N ASP A 150 4.90 26.15 9.46
CA ASP A 150 4.94 25.62 10.82
C ASP A 150 3.57 25.03 11.23
N SER A 151 2.49 25.72 10.89
CA SER A 151 1.12 25.26 11.16
C SER A 151 0.79 23.98 10.40
N ASP A 152 1.17 23.87 9.13
CA ASP A 152 0.95 22.68 8.30
C ASP A 152 1.72 21.48 8.86
N GLN A 153 3.02 21.64 9.15
CA GLN A 153 3.86 20.57 9.72
C GLN A 153 3.32 20.05 11.06
N ARG A 154 2.88 20.95 11.94
CA ARG A 154 2.34 20.51 13.25
C ARG A 154 1.02 19.77 13.10
N SER A 155 0.13 20.29 12.25
CA SER A 155 -1.20 19.71 12.01
C SER A 155 -1.13 18.40 11.25
N SER A 156 -0.19 18.30 10.30
CA SER A 156 0.06 17.09 9.51
C SER A 156 0.55 15.95 10.40
N SER A 157 1.47 16.19 11.32
CA SER A 157 1.95 15.17 12.27
C SER A 157 0.80 14.55 13.09
N MET A 158 -0.12 15.36 13.63
CA MET A 158 -1.26 14.83 14.40
C MET A 158 -2.23 14.03 13.53
N THR A 159 -2.49 14.52 12.32
CA THR A 159 -3.44 13.91 11.38
C THR A 159 -2.87 12.62 10.79
N ARG A 160 -1.57 12.58 10.53
CA ARG A 160 -0.80 11.41 10.14
C ARG A 160 -0.94 10.27 11.14
N GLU A 161 -0.67 10.52 12.41
CA GLU A 161 -0.76 9.47 13.45
C GLU A 161 -2.17 8.87 13.50
N ARG A 162 -3.20 9.71 13.36
CA ARG A 162 -4.58 9.22 13.30
C ARG A 162 -4.86 8.43 12.02
N ALA A 163 -4.42 8.90 10.86
CA ALA A 163 -4.58 8.19 9.59
C ALA A 163 -3.94 6.80 9.64
N LEU A 164 -2.70 6.71 10.13
CA LEU A 164 -1.96 5.45 10.27
C LEU A 164 -2.59 4.52 11.32
N THR A 165 -3.14 5.07 12.39
CA THR A 165 -3.93 4.29 13.36
C THR A 165 -5.17 3.66 12.70
N LEU A 166 -5.94 4.46 11.95
CA LEU A 166 -7.12 3.95 11.23
C LEU A 166 -6.75 2.93 10.15
N LYS A 167 -5.64 3.14 9.42
CA LYS A 167 -5.08 2.18 8.47
C LYS A 167 -4.75 0.85 9.16
N SER A 168 -4.02 0.90 10.28
CA SER A 168 -3.65 -0.28 11.05
C SER A 168 -4.89 -1.06 11.55
N TRP A 169 -5.92 -0.37 12.03
CA TRP A 169 -7.18 -1.01 12.41
C TRP A 169 -7.88 -1.64 11.20
N TYR A 170 -7.92 -0.94 10.05
CA TYR A 170 -8.50 -1.46 8.82
C TYR A 170 -7.77 -2.71 8.33
N GLU A 171 -6.45 -2.70 8.30
CA GLU A 171 -5.62 -3.85 7.93
C GLU A 171 -5.78 -5.01 8.92
N SER A 172 -5.97 -4.73 10.20
CA SER A 172 -6.23 -5.77 11.20
C SER A 172 -7.54 -6.49 10.93
N ILE A 173 -8.61 -5.77 10.54
CA ILE A 173 -9.92 -6.39 10.24
C ILE A 173 -9.98 -6.99 8.83
N VAL A 174 -9.29 -6.41 7.84
CA VAL A 174 -9.21 -6.99 6.48
C VAL A 174 -8.33 -8.23 6.49
N GLY A 175 -7.17 -8.16 7.16
CA GLY A 175 -6.32 -9.32 7.37
C GLY A 175 -7.02 -10.42 8.18
N GLN A 176 -7.94 -10.09 9.10
CA GLN A 176 -8.82 -11.10 9.72
C GLN A 176 -9.83 -11.68 8.71
N ASN A 177 -10.39 -10.85 7.82
CA ASN A 177 -11.38 -11.30 6.84
C ASN A 177 -10.78 -12.12 5.67
N GLU A 178 -9.51 -11.90 5.32
CA GLU A 178 -8.76 -12.74 4.38
C GLU A 178 -8.15 -13.99 5.04
N ARG A 179 -8.01 -13.98 6.38
CA ARG A 179 -7.69 -15.15 7.22
C ARG A 179 -8.90 -15.98 7.63
N ASN A 180 -10.13 -15.50 7.39
CA ASN A 180 -11.32 -16.33 7.45
C ASN A 180 -11.28 -17.27 6.23
N ILE A 181 -10.60 -18.39 6.40
CA ILE A 181 -10.68 -19.52 5.48
C ILE A 181 -12.13 -19.98 5.57
N GLU A 182 -12.97 -19.63 4.59
CA GLU A 182 -14.30 -20.23 4.43
C GLU A 182 -14.11 -21.72 4.08
N LEU A 183 -13.83 -22.51 5.11
CA LEU A 183 -13.66 -23.94 5.08
C LEU A 183 -14.90 -24.56 5.70
N LYS A 184 -15.60 -25.36 4.92
CA LYS A 184 -16.71 -26.19 5.39
C LYS A 184 -16.33 -27.64 5.23
N VAL A 185 -16.77 -28.48 6.15
CA VAL A 185 -16.73 -29.93 5.98
C VAL A 185 -18.14 -30.36 5.56
N GLN A 186 -18.25 -30.92 4.37
CA GLN A 186 -19.51 -31.43 3.83
C GLN A 186 -19.28 -32.84 3.29
N ASP A 187 -20.10 -33.79 3.74
CA ASP A 187 -20.04 -35.20 3.32
C ASP A 187 -18.63 -35.82 3.46
N GLY A 188 -17.96 -35.52 4.58
CA GLY A 188 -16.62 -36.02 4.87
C GLY A 188 -15.50 -35.38 4.04
N LYS A 189 -15.78 -34.32 3.27
CA LYS A 189 -14.83 -33.64 2.39
C LYS A 189 -14.66 -32.17 2.77
N PHE A 190 -13.49 -31.61 2.46
CA PHE A 190 -13.26 -30.17 2.61
C PHE A 190 -13.84 -29.39 1.43
N VAL A 191 -14.61 -28.36 1.73
CA VAL A 191 -15.19 -27.42 0.77
C VAL A 191 -14.62 -26.04 1.06
N THR A 192 -13.99 -25.46 0.04
CA THR A 192 -13.50 -24.07 0.06
C THR A 192 -14.39 -23.20 -0.83
N LYS A 193 -14.16 -21.89 -0.82
CA LYS A 193 -14.80 -20.95 -1.79
C LYS A 193 -14.60 -21.35 -3.27
N ASN A 194 -13.54 -22.11 -3.59
CA ASN A 194 -13.21 -22.54 -4.94
C ASN A 194 -13.70 -23.97 -5.25
N GLY A 195 -14.48 -24.58 -4.36
CA GLY A 195 -15.01 -25.93 -4.52
C GLY A 195 -14.40 -26.95 -3.56
N ILE A 196 -14.68 -28.22 -3.84
CA ILE A 196 -14.25 -29.37 -3.03
C ILE A 196 -12.75 -29.58 -3.22
N VAL A 197 -12.00 -29.78 -2.12
CA VAL A 197 -10.59 -30.13 -2.19
C VAL A 197 -10.44 -31.54 -2.79
N PRO A 198 -9.74 -31.69 -3.93
CA PRO A 198 -9.55 -32.99 -4.57
C PRO A 198 -8.80 -33.97 -3.67
N VAL A 199 -9.15 -35.26 -3.77
CA VAL A 199 -8.51 -36.32 -2.99
C VAL A 199 -7.00 -36.40 -3.23
N GLY A 200 -6.55 -36.18 -4.48
CA GLY A 200 -5.13 -36.18 -4.80
C GLY A 200 -4.31 -35.14 -4.02
N CYS A 201 -4.92 -34.01 -3.64
CA CYS A 201 -4.27 -33.02 -2.79
C CYS A 201 -3.96 -33.57 -1.40
N LEU A 202 -4.87 -34.35 -0.83
CA LEU A 202 -4.66 -35.00 0.47
C LEU A 202 -3.68 -36.18 0.33
N ALA A 203 -3.74 -36.90 -0.79
CA ALA A 203 -2.83 -38.00 -1.11
C ALA A 203 -1.36 -37.57 -1.06
N GLN A 204 -1.05 -36.37 -1.58
CA GLN A 204 0.33 -35.84 -1.53
C GLN A 204 0.88 -35.72 -0.10
N LEU A 205 0.03 -35.53 0.91
CA LEU A 205 0.42 -35.40 2.31
C LEU A 205 0.43 -36.74 3.07
N LYS A 206 0.06 -37.86 2.44
CA LYS A 206 0.11 -39.16 3.11
C LYS A 206 1.56 -39.60 3.29
N THR A 207 1.81 -40.37 4.34
CA THR A 207 3.03 -41.15 4.44
C THR A 207 2.93 -42.34 3.51
N GLU A 208 3.95 -42.54 2.70
CA GLU A 208 4.02 -43.63 1.74
C GLU A 208 4.22 -44.98 2.44
N LEU A 209 3.92 -46.09 1.75
CA LEU A 209 4.00 -47.44 2.32
C LEU A 209 5.40 -47.81 2.84
N ASN A 210 6.44 -47.25 2.22
CA ASN A 210 7.82 -47.44 2.64
C ASN A 210 8.21 -46.57 3.86
N GLY A 211 7.28 -45.78 4.39
CA GLY A 211 7.47 -44.88 5.53
C GLY A 211 7.90 -43.46 5.15
N ASP A 212 8.07 -43.16 3.86
CA ASP A 212 8.49 -41.82 3.43
C ASP A 212 7.40 -40.79 3.66
N ASN A 213 7.78 -39.63 4.17
CA ASN A 213 6.88 -38.49 4.38
C ASN A 213 7.41 -37.29 3.60
N SER A 214 7.20 -37.31 2.29
CA SER A 214 7.93 -36.46 1.34
C SER A 214 7.40 -35.03 1.25
N ILE A 215 6.12 -34.80 1.54
CA ILE A 215 5.47 -33.48 1.40
C ILE A 215 4.84 -33.06 2.74
N ALA A 216 5.30 -31.92 3.26
CA ALA A 216 4.78 -31.35 4.50
C ALA A 216 3.64 -30.34 4.27
N ALA A 217 3.59 -29.71 3.10
CA ALA A 217 2.58 -28.72 2.76
C ALA A 217 2.37 -28.59 1.26
N ILE A 218 1.14 -28.25 0.86
CA ILE A 218 0.78 -27.97 -0.52
C ILE A 218 -0.03 -26.67 -0.62
N TYR A 219 0.16 -25.92 -1.70
CA TYR A 219 -0.74 -24.82 -2.04
C TYR A 219 -2.01 -25.39 -2.68
N LEU A 220 -3.16 -25.11 -2.09
CA LEU A 220 -4.45 -25.53 -2.65
C LEU A 220 -4.89 -24.59 -3.77
N GLN A 221 -4.74 -23.28 -3.56
CA GLN A 221 -5.13 -22.24 -4.50
C GLN A 221 -3.97 -21.80 -5.38
N ARG A 222 -4.30 -21.07 -6.45
CA ARG A 222 -3.32 -20.50 -7.39
C ARG A 222 -2.38 -19.51 -6.70
N PRO A 223 -1.08 -19.79 -6.64
CA PRO A 223 -0.11 -18.82 -6.17
C PRO A 223 0.25 -17.81 -7.28
N SER A 224 0.72 -18.32 -8.42
CA SER A 224 0.94 -17.61 -9.69
C SER A 224 0.53 -18.48 -10.88
N LEU A 225 0.77 -19.78 -10.75
CA LEU A 225 0.31 -20.86 -11.63
C LEU A 225 -0.85 -21.63 -10.97
N ARG A 226 -1.00 -22.92 -11.29
CA ARG A 226 -2.06 -23.79 -10.76
C ARG A 226 -1.68 -24.30 -9.37
N GLY A 227 -2.54 -24.05 -8.38
CA GLY A 227 -2.48 -24.77 -7.10
C GLY A 227 -3.02 -26.19 -7.26
N CYS A 228 -2.98 -27.00 -6.20
CA CYS A 228 -3.41 -28.39 -6.29
C CYS A 228 -4.87 -28.52 -6.77
N MET A 229 -5.78 -27.63 -6.35
CA MET A 229 -7.18 -27.66 -6.79
C MET A 229 -7.36 -27.38 -8.29
N ASP A 230 -6.38 -26.72 -8.92
CA ASP A 230 -6.38 -26.34 -10.33
C ASP A 230 -5.42 -27.20 -11.17
N ALA A 231 -4.74 -28.18 -10.57
CA ALA A 231 -3.71 -28.96 -11.24
C ALA A 231 -4.33 -29.91 -12.27
N ASN A 232 -3.62 -30.15 -13.38
CA ASN A 232 -3.98 -31.22 -14.32
C ASN A 232 -3.92 -32.60 -13.65
N TYR A 233 -2.95 -32.77 -12.73
CA TYR A 233 -2.74 -33.97 -11.95
C TYR A 233 -2.66 -33.56 -10.48
N THR A 234 -3.69 -33.91 -9.71
CA THR A 234 -3.81 -33.54 -8.29
C THR A 234 -2.95 -34.42 -7.39
N TYR A 235 -2.50 -35.59 -7.87
CA TYR A 235 -1.52 -36.45 -7.20
C TYR A 235 -0.41 -36.84 -8.18
N PRO A 236 0.61 -35.99 -8.39
CA PRO A 236 1.68 -36.28 -9.34
C PRO A 236 2.46 -37.53 -8.93
N GLY A 237 2.54 -38.52 -9.83
CA GLY A 237 3.27 -39.77 -9.61
C GLY A 237 2.46 -40.87 -8.94
N GLY A 238 1.19 -40.65 -8.60
CA GLY A 238 0.29 -41.67 -8.09
C GLY A 238 -1.00 -41.79 -8.90
N ASP A 239 -1.80 -42.79 -8.56
CA ASP A 239 -3.14 -42.99 -9.12
C ASP A 239 -4.16 -42.28 -8.22
N VAL A 240 -5.00 -41.41 -8.78
CA VAL A 240 -6.02 -40.69 -8.01
C VAL A 240 -7.24 -41.57 -7.76
N ASP A 241 -7.52 -42.51 -8.66
CA ASP A 241 -8.71 -43.36 -8.60
C ASP A 241 -8.59 -44.44 -7.52
N SER A 242 -7.37 -44.75 -7.09
CA SER A 242 -7.09 -45.63 -5.96
C SER A 242 -7.21 -44.93 -4.59
N ILE A 243 -7.33 -43.60 -4.55
CA ILE A 243 -7.31 -42.83 -3.30
C ILE A 243 -8.72 -42.43 -2.86
N SER A 244 -8.96 -42.50 -1.56
CA SER A 244 -10.10 -41.92 -0.87
C SER A 244 -9.64 -41.13 0.35
N TYR A 245 -10.42 -40.12 0.76
CA TYR A 245 -10.20 -39.48 2.05
C TYR A 245 -11.53 -39.21 2.77
N ASN A 246 -11.47 -39.16 4.10
CA ASN A 246 -12.60 -38.79 4.94
C ASN A 246 -12.13 -37.93 6.12
N VAL A 247 -12.82 -36.82 6.35
CA VAL A 247 -12.60 -35.95 7.52
C VAL A 247 -13.27 -36.55 8.74
N ILE A 248 -12.50 -36.83 9.78
CA ILE A 248 -12.94 -37.57 10.98
C ILE A 248 -13.51 -36.61 12.04
N GLY A 249 -13.14 -35.34 11.98
CA GLY A 249 -13.68 -34.29 12.84
C GLY A 249 -12.71 -33.12 13.01
N PRO A 250 -13.17 -31.97 13.51
CA PRO A 250 -12.29 -30.89 13.89
C PRO A 250 -11.44 -31.32 15.10
N SER A 251 -10.13 -31.24 14.94
CA SER A 251 -9.22 -31.08 16.06
C SER A 251 -9.22 -29.58 16.43
N VAL A 252 -8.99 -29.26 17.68
CA VAL A 252 -9.03 -27.89 18.19
C VAL A 252 -8.26 -26.92 17.27
N SER A 253 -8.78 -25.71 17.00
CA SER A 253 -8.10 -24.62 16.26
C SER A 253 -7.73 -24.89 14.78
N ASP A 254 -8.73 -25.05 13.91
CA ASP A 254 -8.57 -25.19 12.44
C ASP A 254 -7.66 -26.35 11.99
N THR A 255 -7.51 -27.33 12.89
CA THR A 255 -6.77 -28.56 12.65
C THR A 255 -7.77 -29.68 12.43
N PHE A 256 -7.51 -30.61 11.53
CA PHE A 256 -8.44 -31.67 11.19
C PHE A 256 -7.72 -33.01 11.15
N SER A 257 -8.36 -34.03 11.71
CA SER A 257 -7.93 -35.42 11.50
C SER A 257 -8.56 -35.94 10.22
N VAL A 258 -7.74 -36.49 9.32
CA VAL A 258 -8.17 -36.99 8.02
C VAL A 258 -7.61 -38.38 7.82
N ASP A 259 -8.48 -39.32 7.46
CA ASP A 259 -8.07 -40.62 6.95
C ASP A 259 -7.86 -40.49 5.45
N VAL A 260 -6.65 -40.79 4.96
CA VAL A 260 -6.31 -40.87 3.54
C VAL A 260 -5.95 -42.31 3.23
N CYS A 261 -6.76 -42.97 2.40
CA CYS A 261 -6.60 -44.37 2.10
C CYS A 261 -6.31 -44.60 0.61
N GLU A 262 -5.42 -45.54 0.34
CA GLU A 262 -5.05 -46.01 -0.99
C GLU A 262 -5.37 -47.50 -1.13
N THR A 263 -6.00 -47.87 -2.24
CA THR A 263 -6.12 -49.26 -2.68
C THR A 263 -4.84 -49.66 -3.38
N VAL A 264 -4.26 -50.78 -2.95
CA VAL A 264 -2.97 -51.26 -3.46
C VAL A 264 -3.08 -52.70 -3.90
N ASP A 265 -2.39 -53.02 -5.00
CA ASP A 265 -2.33 -54.38 -5.50
C ASP A 265 -1.56 -55.30 -4.54
N GLY A 266 -2.08 -56.49 -4.30
CA GLY A 266 -1.47 -57.52 -3.45
C GLY A 266 -2.26 -57.82 -2.18
N SER A 267 -1.64 -58.58 -1.27
CA SER A 267 -2.32 -59.13 -0.08
C SER A 267 -2.75 -58.07 0.94
N LEU A 268 -2.18 -56.86 0.87
CA LEU A 268 -2.55 -55.76 1.75
C LEU A 268 -3.92 -55.18 1.40
N GLY A 269 -4.24 -55.10 0.09
CA GLY A 269 -5.50 -54.63 -0.47
C GLY A 269 -5.80 -53.14 -0.27
N LYS A 270 -5.54 -52.60 0.94
CA LYS A 270 -5.78 -51.21 1.30
C LYS A 270 -4.82 -50.75 2.39
N TYR A 271 -4.34 -49.54 2.26
CA TYR A 271 -3.54 -48.84 3.26
C TYR A 271 -4.19 -47.50 3.60
N CYS A 272 -4.23 -47.13 4.88
CA CYS A 272 -4.77 -45.85 5.33
C CYS A 272 -3.76 -45.16 6.23
N ASP A 273 -3.46 -43.89 5.93
CA ASP A 273 -2.71 -43.00 6.80
C ASP A 273 -3.68 -42.00 7.43
N ARG A 274 -3.58 -41.85 8.76
CA ARG A 274 -4.37 -40.89 9.52
C ARG A 274 -3.50 -39.69 9.85
N ILE A 275 -3.77 -38.58 9.17
CA ILE A 275 -2.96 -37.38 9.25
C ILE A 275 -3.70 -36.25 9.96
N LEU A 276 -2.94 -35.44 10.69
CA LEU A 276 -3.39 -34.16 11.22
C LEU A 276 -3.02 -33.08 10.21
N VAL A 277 -4.01 -32.35 9.71
CA VAL A 277 -3.80 -31.27 8.75
C VAL A 277 -4.32 -29.94 9.26
N LYS A 278 -3.73 -28.85 8.78
CA LYS A 278 -4.16 -27.49 9.08
C LYS A 278 -4.21 -26.66 7.81
N PHE A 279 -5.28 -25.89 7.68
CA PHE A 279 -5.39 -24.88 6.63
C PHE A 279 -4.72 -23.59 7.10
N THR A 280 -3.85 -23.03 6.26
CA THR A 280 -3.12 -21.81 6.58
C THR A 280 -3.07 -20.88 5.36
N GLN A 281 -3.12 -19.57 5.61
CA GLN A 281 -2.83 -18.58 4.58
C GLN A 281 -1.32 -18.33 4.56
N ARG A 282 -0.67 -18.55 3.42
CA ARG A 282 0.75 -18.25 3.24
C ARG A 282 0.93 -17.06 2.33
N GLU A 283 1.91 -16.23 2.65
CA GLU A 283 2.45 -15.26 1.71
C GLU A 283 3.19 -16.00 0.58
N TYR A 284 2.85 -15.67 -0.66
CA TYR A 284 3.48 -16.15 -1.87
C TYR A 284 3.95 -14.96 -2.70
N ARG A 285 5.26 -14.90 -2.97
CA ARG A 285 5.87 -13.79 -3.69
C ARG A 285 5.87 -14.04 -5.20
N VAL A 286 5.38 -13.08 -5.98
CA VAL A 286 5.39 -13.10 -7.45
C VAL A 286 6.02 -11.80 -7.93
N GLY A 287 7.32 -11.86 -8.27
CA GLY A 287 8.11 -10.65 -8.48
C GLY A 287 8.13 -9.81 -7.21
N GLU A 288 7.72 -8.55 -7.31
CA GLU A 288 7.62 -7.61 -6.19
C GLU A 288 6.27 -7.68 -5.45
N SER A 289 5.29 -8.43 -5.98
CA SER A 289 3.96 -8.56 -5.37
C SER A 289 3.90 -9.72 -4.37
N VAL A 290 3.18 -9.52 -3.26
CA VAL A 290 2.85 -10.57 -2.28
C VAL A 290 1.38 -10.94 -2.41
N LYS A 291 1.08 -12.24 -2.51
CA LYS A 291 -0.28 -12.77 -2.52
C LYS A 291 -0.49 -13.71 -1.35
N LEU A 292 -1.66 -13.66 -0.72
CA LEU A 292 -2.06 -14.67 0.27
C LEU A 292 -2.68 -15.87 -0.45
N VAL A 293 -2.15 -17.06 -0.18
CA VAL A 293 -2.53 -18.30 -0.85
C VAL A 293 -2.86 -19.34 0.21
N LEU A 294 -4.02 -19.97 0.04
CA LEU A 294 -4.44 -21.06 0.92
C LEU A 294 -3.54 -22.29 0.72
N SER A 295 -2.94 -22.75 1.81
CA SER A 295 -2.08 -23.92 1.90
C SER A 295 -2.71 -24.94 2.86
N LEU A 296 -2.49 -26.21 2.56
CA LEU A 296 -2.78 -27.32 3.46
C LEU A 296 -1.46 -27.87 3.99
N GLU A 297 -1.31 -27.95 5.30
CA GLU A 297 -0.11 -28.45 5.97
C GLU A 297 -0.41 -29.74 6.71
N LYS A 298 0.49 -30.72 6.65
CA LYS A 298 0.50 -31.86 7.56
C LYS A 298 1.24 -31.47 8.84
N LEU A 299 0.53 -31.51 9.96
CA LEU A 299 1.10 -31.27 11.30
C LEU A 299 1.68 -32.54 11.92
N GLY A 300 1.18 -33.70 11.54
CA GLY A 300 1.61 -34.98 12.08
C GLY A 300 0.69 -36.13 11.70
N GLN A 301 0.83 -37.25 12.41
CA GLN A 301 -0.04 -38.41 12.32
C GLN A 301 -0.83 -38.55 13.61
N SER A 302 -2.10 -38.94 13.51
CA SER A 302 -2.89 -39.35 14.67
C SER A 302 -2.97 -40.87 14.68
N LYS A 303 -2.61 -41.49 15.81
CA LYS A 303 -2.89 -42.91 16.05
C LYS A 303 -4.37 -43.14 16.33
#